data_AF-A0A7S2M6B0-F1
#
_entry.id   AF-A0A7S2M6B0-F1
#
_cell.length_a   1.000
_cell.length_b   1.000
_cell.length_c   1.000
_cell.angle_alpha   90.00
_cell.angle_beta   90.00
_cell.angle_gamma   90.00
#
_symmetry.space_group_name_H-M   'P 1'
#
loop_
_entity.id
_entity.type
_entity.pdbx_description
1 polymer ?
#
loop_
_entity_poly.entity_id
_entity_poly.type
_entity_poly.pdbx_seq_one_letter_code
_entity_poly.pdbx_strand_id
1 'polypeptide(L)'
;ACDQYHLFRQDVALMSRLGLQAYRFSISWSRLFPAGEGRLNEDGVRYYSDLIDALLSEGITPWVTLYHWDLPSALERDIGGWLGPKKYMTAAFAEYARTCFKLFGDRVKHWITLNEPWCSAVLGHGYGIHAPGRAARS
;
A
#
# COMPACT_ATOMS: atom_id res chain seq x y z
N ALA A 1 -8.30 -8.11 9.05
CA ALA A 1 -8.79 -6.93 8.32
C ALA A 1 -10.26 -6.75 8.67
N CYS A 2 -10.66 -5.58 9.17
CA CYS A 2 -12.08 -5.21 9.21
C CYS A 2 -12.55 -4.98 7.77
N ASP A 3 -13.82 -5.22 7.46
CA ASP A 3 -14.42 -5.22 6.10
C ASP A 3 -14.52 -3.81 5.48
N GLN A 4 -13.45 -3.02 5.61
CA GLN A 4 -13.31 -1.66 5.11
C GLN A 4 -13.46 -1.60 3.59
N TYR A 5 -13.19 -2.71 2.88
CA TYR A 5 -13.39 -2.78 1.44
C TYR A 5 -14.85 -2.52 1.03
N HIS A 6 -15.82 -2.97 1.83
CA HIS A 6 -17.25 -2.74 1.58
C HIS A 6 -17.83 -1.60 2.43
N LEU A 7 -17.25 -1.31 3.61
CA LEU A 7 -17.81 -0.39 4.59
C LEU A 7 -17.13 0.98 4.66
N PHE A 8 -16.18 1.29 3.78
CA PHE A 8 -15.39 2.52 3.90
C PHE A 8 -16.23 3.80 3.99
N ARG A 9 -17.40 3.87 3.34
CA ARG A 9 -18.28 5.05 3.44
C ARG A 9 -18.83 5.26 4.86
N GLN A 10 -19.12 4.17 5.58
CA GLN A 10 -19.57 4.24 6.98
C GLN A 10 -18.42 4.64 7.90
N ASP A 11 -17.23 4.10 7.65
CA ASP A 11 -16.02 4.46 8.38
C ASP A 11 -15.70 5.96 8.20
N VAL A 12 -15.78 6.47 6.97
CA VAL A 12 -15.56 7.89 6.66
C VAL A 12 -16.59 8.79 7.36
N ALA A 13 -17.87 8.41 7.36
CA ALA A 13 -18.90 9.15 8.08
C ALA A 13 -18.67 9.16 9.60
N LEU A 14 -18.17 8.05 10.17
CA LEU A 14 -17.81 7.98 11.58
C LEU A 14 -16.58 8.86 11.89
N MET A 15 -15.57 8.84 11.03
CA MET A 15 -14.38 9.70 11.18
C MET A 15 -14.73 11.18 11.16
N SER A 16 -15.64 11.57 10.26
CA SER A 16 -16.18 12.94 10.18
C SER A 16 -16.87 13.34 11.49
N ARG A 17 -17.76 12.48 12.02
CA ARG A 17 -18.44 12.71 13.31
C ARG A 17 -17.48 12.80 14.51
N LEU A 18 -16.35 12.10 14.45
CA LEU A 18 -15.30 12.15 15.48
C LEU A 18 -14.38 13.37 15.33
N GLY A 19 -14.55 14.18 14.28
CA GLY A 19 -13.76 15.39 14.05
C GLY A 19 -12.35 15.14 13.52
N LEU A 20 -12.11 14.00 12.85
CA LEU A 20 -10.80 13.73 12.24
C LEU A 20 -10.53 14.72 11.11
N GLN A 21 -9.33 15.31 11.10
CA GLN A 21 -8.89 16.23 10.04
C GLN A 21 -8.09 15.55 8.94
N ALA A 22 -7.50 14.40 9.25
CA ALA A 22 -6.70 13.62 8.33
C ALA A 22 -6.88 12.12 8.59
N TYR A 23 -6.79 11.32 7.53
CA TYR A 23 -6.84 9.87 7.63
C TYR A 23 -5.69 9.25 6.85
N ARG A 24 -4.91 8.43 7.55
CA ARG A 24 -3.77 7.72 6.99
C ARG A 24 -4.17 6.30 6.63
N PHE A 25 -3.94 5.91 5.38
CA PHE A 25 -4.16 4.54 4.90
C PHE A 25 -3.05 4.10 3.94
N SER A 26 -3.01 2.81 3.61
CA SER A 26 -2.08 2.26 2.61
C SER A 26 -2.79 1.85 1.34
N ILE A 27 -2.12 2.05 0.21
CA ILE A 27 -2.50 1.43 -1.06
C ILE A 27 -1.80 0.08 -1.13
N SER A 28 -2.57 -0.95 -1.48
CA SER A 28 -2.04 -2.29 -1.63
C SER A 28 -1.47 -2.49 -3.02
N TRP A 29 -0.17 -2.78 -3.10
CA TRP A 29 0.53 -3.07 -4.35
C TRP A 29 -0.10 -4.26 -5.05
N SER A 30 -0.30 -5.39 -4.35
CA SER A 30 -0.93 -6.57 -4.94
C SER A 30 -2.37 -6.33 -5.40
N ARG A 31 -3.09 -5.36 -4.81
CA ARG A 31 -4.43 -4.98 -5.27
C ARG A 31 -4.40 -4.20 -6.57
N LEU A 32 -3.43 -3.30 -6.76
CA LEU A 32 -3.27 -2.54 -8.00
C LEU A 32 -2.61 -3.36 -9.11
N PHE A 33 -1.62 -4.18 -8.75
CA PHE A 33 -0.92 -5.09 -9.65
C PHE A 33 -0.91 -6.49 -9.05
N PRO A 34 -1.87 -7.37 -9.41
CA PRO A 34 -1.93 -8.73 -8.88
C PRO A 34 -0.67 -9.56 -9.16
N ALA A 35 -0.06 -9.36 -10.33
CA ALA A 35 1.23 -9.96 -10.70
C ALA A 35 2.45 -9.16 -10.17
N GLY A 36 2.21 -8.04 -9.49
CA GLY A 36 3.20 -7.08 -9.02
C GLY A 36 3.69 -6.08 -10.05
N GLU A 37 3.45 -6.34 -11.33
CA GLU A 37 3.75 -5.42 -12.43
C GLU A 37 2.79 -5.63 -13.61
N GLY A 38 2.92 -4.79 -14.64
CA GLY A 38 2.17 -4.94 -15.88
C GLY A 38 0.73 -4.45 -15.76
N ARG A 39 -0.24 -5.36 -15.85
CA ARG A 39 -1.66 -4.97 -15.97
C ARG A 39 -2.21 -4.48 -14.64
N LEU A 40 -2.74 -3.26 -14.67
CA LEU A 40 -3.51 -2.67 -13.57
C LEU A 40 -4.84 -3.38 -13.36
N ASN A 41 -5.18 -3.60 -12.10
CA ASN A 41 -6.51 -3.99 -11.68
C ASN A 41 -7.39 -2.74 -11.49
N GLU A 42 -8.25 -2.47 -12.47
CA GLU A 42 -9.13 -1.30 -12.48
C GLU A 42 -10.08 -1.26 -11.28
N ASP A 43 -10.50 -2.41 -10.76
CA ASP A 43 -11.37 -2.49 -9.58
C ASP A 43 -10.64 -2.00 -8.33
N GLY A 44 -9.34 -2.31 -8.23
CA GLY A 44 -8.46 -1.78 -7.20
C GLY A 44 -8.29 -0.26 -7.31
N VAL A 45 -8.12 0.24 -8.53
CA VAL A 45 -8.02 1.69 -8.79
C VAL A 45 -9.31 2.40 -8.38
N ARG A 46 -10.48 1.89 -8.79
CA ARG A 46 -11.78 2.47 -8.44
C ARG A 46 -12.00 2.50 -6.94
N TYR A 47 -11.69 1.41 -6.24
CA TYR A 47 -11.80 1.37 -4.79
C TYR A 47 -11.01 2.49 -4.09
N TYR A 48 -9.73 2.67 -4.45
CA TYR A 48 -8.92 3.72 -3.84
C TYR A 48 -9.36 5.12 -4.24
N SER A 49 -9.79 5.31 -5.49
CA SER A 49 -10.37 6.58 -5.94
C SER A 49 -11.61 6.93 -5.12
N ASP A 50 -12.56 5.99 -4.98
CA ASP A 50 -13.80 6.21 -4.25
C ASP A 50 -13.56 6.49 -2.76
N LEU A 51 -12.57 5.82 -2.15
CA LEU A 51 -12.16 6.10 -0.78
C LEU A 51 -11.59 7.51 -0.63
N ILE A 52 -10.70 7.93 -1.55
CA ILE A 52 -10.12 9.28 -1.55
C ILE A 52 -11.22 10.33 -1.72
N ASP A 53 -12.15 10.12 -2.65
CA ASP A 53 -13.26 11.04 -2.90
C ASP A 53 -14.19 11.14 -1.69
N ALA A 54 -14.49 10.00 -1.04
CA ALA A 54 -15.30 9.99 0.18
C ALA A 54 -14.63 10.78 1.31
N LEU A 55 -13.33 10.57 1.56
CA LEU A 55 -12.58 11.31 2.58
C LEU A 55 -12.61 12.82 2.32
N LEU A 56 -12.32 13.22 1.08
CA LEU A 56 -12.32 14.63 0.70
C LEU A 56 -13.70 15.27 0.78
N SER A 57 -14.76 14.52 0.47
CA SER A 57 -16.15 15.02 0.58
C SER A 57 -16.55 15.37 2.02
N GLU A 58 -15.92 14.73 3.01
CA GLU A 58 -16.10 14.98 4.44
C GLU A 58 -15.01 15.92 5.02
N GLY A 59 -14.19 16.54 4.17
CA GLY A 59 -13.11 17.43 4.61
C GLY A 59 -11.93 16.73 5.29
N ILE A 60 -11.81 15.41 5.16
CA ILE A 60 -10.73 14.62 5.75
C ILE A 60 -9.57 14.53 4.76
N THR A 61 -8.39 15.00 5.16
CA THR A 61 -7.20 14.99 4.31
C THR A 61 -6.60 13.58 4.19
N PRO A 62 -6.47 13.00 2.98
CA PRO A 62 -5.88 11.67 2.81
C PRO A 62 -4.35 11.70 2.92
N TRP A 63 -3.80 10.80 3.74
CA TRP A 63 -2.36 10.53 3.86
C TRP A 63 -2.07 9.10 3.38
N VAL A 64 -1.39 8.96 2.25
CA VAL A 64 -1.22 7.65 1.62
C VAL A 64 0.16 7.07 1.89
N THR A 65 0.18 5.83 2.37
CA THR A 65 1.37 5.00 2.47
C THR A 65 1.45 4.04 1.28
N LEU A 66 2.57 4.05 0.54
CA LEU A 66 2.71 3.22 -0.67
C LEU A 66 3.02 1.75 -0.38
N TYR A 67 3.81 1.47 0.66
CA TYR A 67 4.18 0.10 1.00
C TYR A 67 3.99 -0.17 2.48
N HIS A 68 3.24 -1.24 2.78
CA HIS A 68 2.92 -1.66 4.15
C HIS A 68 2.90 -3.20 4.26
N TRP A 69 4.03 -3.82 3.91
CA TRP A 69 4.28 -5.28 4.01
C TRP A 69 3.38 -6.14 3.12
N ASP A 70 3.03 -5.62 1.96
CA ASP A 70 2.03 -6.18 1.06
C ASP A 70 2.63 -6.54 -0.30
N LEU A 71 3.88 -7.03 -0.30
CA LEU A 71 4.57 -7.46 -1.51
C LEU A 71 3.71 -8.48 -2.27
N PRO A 72 3.45 -8.26 -3.57
CA PRO A 72 2.78 -9.23 -4.43
C PRO A 72 3.48 -10.58 -4.39
N SER A 73 2.75 -11.65 -4.10
CA SER A 73 3.30 -13.01 -4.01
C SER A 73 3.98 -13.48 -5.30
N ALA A 74 3.56 -12.96 -6.46
CA ALA A 74 4.22 -13.20 -7.74
C ALA A 74 5.68 -12.72 -7.73
N LEU A 75 5.97 -11.52 -7.20
CA LEU A 75 7.34 -11.00 -7.10
C LEU A 75 8.18 -11.82 -6.10
N GLU A 76 7.60 -12.27 -4.99
CA GLU A 76 8.30 -13.15 -4.05
C GLU A 76 8.69 -14.48 -4.74
N ARG A 77 7.74 -15.10 -5.44
CA ARG A 77 7.94 -16.41 -6.10
C ARG A 77 8.89 -16.34 -7.28
N ASP A 78 8.74 -15.35 -8.16
CA ASP A 78 9.37 -15.35 -9.47
C ASP A 78 10.78 -14.76 -9.44
N ILE A 79 11.04 -13.81 -8.53
CA ILE A 79 12.32 -13.09 -8.46
C ILE A 79 12.93 -13.03 -7.05
N GLY A 80 12.30 -13.64 -6.04
CA GLY A 80 12.80 -13.67 -4.66
C GLY A 80 12.47 -12.42 -3.83
N GLY A 81 11.52 -11.62 -4.30
CA GLY A 81 11.03 -10.42 -3.62
C GLY A 81 12.15 -9.45 -3.27
N TRP A 82 12.13 -8.89 -2.06
CA TRP A 82 13.15 -7.92 -1.62
C TRP A 82 14.57 -8.48 -1.53
N LEU A 83 14.74 -9.81 -1.55
CA LEU A 83 16.04 -10.48 -1.61
C LEU A 83 16.48 -10.80 -3.06
N GLY A 84 15.61 -10.52 -4.03
CA GLY A 84 15.87 -10.65 -5.45
C GLY A 84 16.85 -9.62 -6.01
N PRO A 85 17.05 -9.59 -7.34
CA PRO A 85 17.94 -8.63 -7.98
C PRO A 85 17.53 -7.19 -7.63
N LYS A 86 18.37 -6.49 -6.86
CA LYS A 86 18.11 -5.12 -6.35
C LYS A 86 17.56 -4.18 -7.43
N LYS A 87 18.21 -4.15 -8.60
CA LYS A 87 17.81 -3.28 -9.72
C LYS A 87 16.36 -3.53 -10.14
N TYR A 88 15.94 -4.78 -10.20
CA TYR A 88 14.59 -5.16 -10.57
C TYR A 88 13.58 -4.68 -9.54
N MET A 89 13.78 -5.02 -8.26
CA MET A 89 12.85 -4.63 -7.20
C MET A 89 12.72 -3.12 -7.07
N THR A 90 13.83 -2.39 -7.17
CA THR A 90 13.80 -0.92 -7.17
C THR A 90 13.02 -0.36 -8.35
N ALA A 91 13.14 -0.98 -9.54
CA ALA A 91 12.41 -0.55 -10.73
C ALA A 91 10.91 -0.87 -10.60
N ALA A 92 10.54 -2.07 -10.17
CA ALA A 92 9.16 -2.50 -9.96
C ALA A 92 8.45 -1.61 -8.93
N PHE A 93 9.10 -1.33 -7.80
CA PHE A 93 8.54 -0.43 -6.79
C PHE A 93 8.39 1.01 -7.31
N ALA A 94 9.38 1.49 -8.07
CA ALA A 94 9.31 2.82 -8.67
C ALA A 94 8.18 2.94 -9.70
N GLU A 95 7.94 1.90 -10.50
CA GLU A 95 6.84 1.82 -11.47
C GLU A 95 5.48 1.87 -10.76
N TYR A 96 5.33 1.07 -9.70
CA TYR A 96 4.16 1.08 -8.84
C TYR A 96 3.92 2.46 -8.22
N ALA A 97 4.95 3.06 -7.60
CA ALA A 97 4.85 4.39 -6.99
C ALA A 97 4.46 5.47 -8.01
N ARG A 98 5.10 5.48 -9.20
CA ARG A 98 4.74 6.40 -10.29
C ARG A 98 3.29 6.26 -10.71
N THR A 99 2.79 5.02 -10.77
CA THR A 99 1.39 4.75 -11.11
C THR A 99 0.45 5.32 -10.06
N CYS A 100 0.72 5.11 -8.77
CA CYS A 100 -0.05 5.70 -7.69
C CYS A 100 -0.07 7.23 -7.75
N PHE A 101 1.08 7.87 -7.98
CA PHE A 101 1.16 9.32 -8.12
C PHE A 101 0.36 9.84 -9.33
N LYS A 102 0.39 9.12 -10.45
CA LYS A 102 -0.37 9.50 -11.66
C LYS A 102 -1.88 9.37 -11.46
N LEU A 103 -2.33 8.33 -10.76
CA LEU A 103 -3.75 8.04 -10.59
C LEU A 103 -4.42 8.88 -9.50
N PHE A 104 -3.68 9.20 -8.43
CA PHE A 104 -4.26 9.79 -7.22
C PHE A 104 -3.59 11.11 -6.79
N GLY A 105 -2.48 11.52 -7.41
CA GLY A 105 -1.71 12.69 -7.01
C GLY A 105 -2.40 14.03 -7.30
N ASP A 106 -3.47 14.04 -8.10
CA ASP A 106 -4.36 15.18 -8.28
C ASP A 106 -5.06 15.55 -6.97
N ARG A 107 -5.42 14.55 -6.15
CA ARG A 107 -6.17 14.67 -4.89
C ARG A 107 -5.30 14.43 -3.64
N VAL A 108 -4.36 13.49 -3.69
CA VAL A 108 -3.49 13.12 -2.57
C VAL A 108 -2.20 13.95 -2.62
N LYS A 109 -1.97 14.76 -1.58
CA LYS A 109 -0.78 15.63 -1.45
C LYS A 109 0.23 15.15 -0.43
N HIS A 110 -0.14 14.19 0.43
CA HIS A 110 0.72 13.65 1.49
C HIS A 110 1.01 12.19 1.22
N TRP A 111 2.28 11.87 0.97
CA TRP A 111 2.75 10.54 0.61
C TRP A 111 3.84 10.06 1.56
N ILE A 112 3.72 8.81 1.98
CA ILE A 112 4.70 8.09 2.79
C ILE A 112 5.15 6.89 1.95
N THR A 113 6.43 6.84 1.58
CA THR A 113 6.93 5.79 0.67
C THR A 113 6.98 4.42 1.34
N LEU A 114 7.58 4.36 2.53
CA LEU A 114 7.68 3.14 3.35
C LEU A 114 7.11 3.45 4.72
N ASN A 115 6.13 2.66 5.18
CA ASN A 115 5.87 2.63 6.62
C ASN A 115 6.94 1.79 7.32
N GLU A 116 7.49 2.29 8.42
CA GLU A 116 8.39 1.55 9.32
C GLU A 116 9.44 0.65 8.61
N PRO A 117 10.39 1.25 7.86
CA PRO A 117 11.43 0.49 7.16
C PRO A 117 12.28 -0.37 8.10
N TRP A 118 12.40 0.00 9.38
CA TRP A 118 13.10 -0.75 10.41
C TRP A 118 12.40 -2.07 10.78
N CYS A 119 11.09 -2.06 11.04
CA CYS A 119 10.31 -3.28 11.33
C CYS A 119 10.31 -4.26 10.14
N SER A 120 10.23 -3.72 8.91
CA SER A 120 10.27 -4.48 7.66
C SER A 120 11.57 -5.27 7.48
N ALA A 121 12.71 -4.65 7.80
CA ALA A 121 14.04 -5.26 7.68
C ALA A 121 14.38 -6.21 8.84
N VAL A 122 13.98 -5.87 10.07
CA VAL A 122 14.39 -6.60 11.28
C VAL A 122 13.45 -7.77 11.62
N LEU A 123 12.13 -7.62 11.45
CA LEU A 123 11.16 -8.68 11.78
C LEU A 123 10.93 -9.67 10.64
N GLY A 124 11.05 -9.24 9.37
CA GLY A 124 10.89 -10.09 8.18
C GLY A 124 12.16 -10.84 7.75
N HIS A 125 13.35 -10.29 8.04
CA HIS A 125 14.66 -10.85 7.63
C HIS A 125 15.66 -11.08 8.78
N GLY A 126 15.32 -10.68 10.02
CA GLY A 126 16.13 -10.96 11.22
C GLY A 126 15.50 -12.03 12.12
N TYR A 127 14.27 -11.80 12.61
CA TYR A 127 13.60 -12.68 13.58
C TYR A 127 12.54 -13.65 13.00
N GLY A 128 12.09 -13.45 11.75
CA GLY A 128 11.16 -14.37 11.07
C GLY A 128 9.70 -14.36 11.57
N ILE A 129 9.25 -13.27 12.20
CA ILE A 129 7.92 -13.19 12.85
C ILE A 129 6.83 -12.67 11.87
N HIS A 130 7.23 -11.98 10.80
CA HIS A 130 6.34 -11.54 9.71
C HIS A 130 6.78 -12.14 8.36
N ALA A 131 5.83 -12.28 7.44
CA ALA A 131 6.10 -12.78 6.09
C ALA A 131 7.21 -11.95 5.39
N PRO A 132 8.20 -12.57 4.72
CA PRO A 132 8.25 -13.98 4.28
C PRO A 132 8.88 -14.96 5.30
N GLY A 133 9.17 -14.56 6.54
CA GLY A 133 9.62 -15.49 7.58
C GLY A 133 11.00 -16.10 7.34
N ARG A 134 11.94 -15.37 6.72
CA ARG A 134 13.33 -15.85 6.54
C ARG A 134 14.17 -15.50 7.77
N ALA A 135 14.58 -16.53 8.51
CA ALA A 135 15.61 -16.44 9.53
C ALA A 135 16.99 -16.63 8.88
N ALA A 136 17.95 -15.76 9.21
CA ALA A 136 19.36 -16.05 8.97
C ALA A 136 19.75 -17.25 9.84
N ARG A 137 20.06 -18.39 9.22
CA ARG A 137 20.75 -19.48 9.93
C ARG A 137 22.25 -19.16 9.92
N SER A 138 22.77 -18.97 11.14
CA SER A 138 24.18 -18.96 11.59
C SER A 138 25.25 -18.41 10.66
#